data_AF-A0A7Z9IJT8-F1
#
_entry.id   AF-A0A7Z9IJT8-F1
#
_cell.length_a   1.000
_cell.length_b   1.000
_cell.length_c   1.000
_cell.angle_alpha   90.00
_cell.angle_beta   90.00
_cell.angle_gamma   90.00
#
_symmetry.space_group_name_H-M   'P 1'
#
loop_
_entity.id
_entity.type
_entity.pdbx_description
1 polymer ?
#
loop_
_entity_poly.entity_id
_entity_poly.type
_entity_poly.pdbx_seq_one_letter_code
_entity_poly.pdbx_strand_id
1 'polypeptide(L)'
;MCTRELRYGIEMAVVNANSGVPSASGATMTLREGAYLESTVGIEDNWLLLGAPERAGTYIVTVARSGYHTWVQTDVLVTADECHVQTVSLRAQLEQI
;
A
#
# COMPACT_ATOMS: atom_id res chain seq x y z
N MET A 1 14.78 -5.64 23.59
CA MET A 1 13.58 -5.01 24.20
C MET A 1 12.79 -4.38 23.08
N CYS A 2 11.56 -4.83 22.86
CA CYS A 2 10.68 -4.30 21.83
C CYS A 2 9.87 -3.10 22.34
N THR A 3 9.48 -2.21 21.43
CA THR A 3 8.57 -1.10 21.78
C THR A 3 7.12 -1.56 21.64
N ARG A 4 6.17 -0.76 22.14
CA ARG A 4 4.72 -1.01 21.95
C ARG A 4 4.15 -0.22 20.78
N GLU A 5 5.01 0.26 19.88
CA GLU A 5 4.55 0.99 18.70
C GLU A 5 3.91 0.04 17.69
N LEU A 6 2.97 0.57 16.91
CA LEU A 6 2.35 -0.14 15.80
C LEU A 6 3.06 0.27 14.50
N ARG A 7 3.66 -0.67 13.79
CA ARG A 7 4.25 -0.45 12.46
C ARG A 7 3.41 -1.09 11.37
N TYR A 8 3.28 -0.37 10.26
CA TYR A 8 2.64 -0.87 9.05
C TYR A 8 3.67 -1.57 8.17
N GLY A 9 3.30 -2.74 7.64
CA GLY A 9 4.15 -3.52 6.75
C GLY A 9 4.28 -2.88 5.38
N ILE A 10 3.23 -2.19 4.89
CA ILE A 10 3.23 -1.53 3.58
C ILE A 10 2.74 -0.10 3.75
N GLU A 11 3.48 0.82 3.13
CA GLU A 11 3.04 2.19 2.87
C GLU A 11 3.05 2.46 1.36
N MET A 12 2.04 3.15 0.86
CA MET A 12 1.84 3.37 -0.56
C MET A 12 1.65 4.86 -0.87
N ALA A 13 2.56 5.42 -1.66
CA ALA A 13 2.36 6.70 -2.33
C ALA A 13 1.61 6.48 -3.65
N VAL A 14 0.49 7.16 -3.83
CA VAL A 14 -0.28 7.12 -5.09
C VAL A 14 -0.07 8.42 -5.84
N VAL A 15 0.38 8.34 -7.09
CA VAL A 15 0.63 9.51 -7.93
C VAL A 15 0.04 9.32 -9.33
N ASN A 16 -0.28 10.43 -9.98
CA ASN A 16 -0.57 10.43 -11.42
C ASN A 16 0.73 10.09 -12.19
N ALA A 17 0.67 9.13 -13.10
CA ALA A 17 1.85 8.69 -13.86
C ALA A 17 2.46 9.78 -14.75
N ASN A 18 1.63 10.68 -15.29
CA ASN A 18 2.05 11.73 -16.21
C ASN A 18 2.66 12.94 -15.49
N SER A 19 2.02 13.41 -14.43
CA SER A 19 2.43 14.63 -13.72
C SER A 19 3.27 14.39 -12.47
N GLY A 20 3.27 13.16 -11.94
CA GLY A 20 3.90 12.82 -10.67
C GLY A 20 3.20 13.41 -9.44
N VAL A 21 2.07 14.12 -9.63
CA VAL A 21 1.30 14.76 -8.56
C VAL A 21 0.61 13.70 -7.69
N PRO A 22 0.63 13.84 -6.36
CA PRO A 22 -0.11 12.97 -5.44
C PRO A 22 -1.58 12.86 -5.84
N SER A 23 -2.13 11.66 -5.83
CA SER A 23 -3.49 11.39 -6.29
C SER A 23 -4.15 10.24 -5.53
N ALA A 24 -3.90 10.17 -4.22
CA ALA A 24 -4.46 9.11 -3.37
C ALA A 24 -5.97 9.26 -3.11
N SER A 25 -6.56 10.45 -3.30
CA SER A 25 -7.98 10.65 -3.01
C SER A 25 -8.86 9.78 -3.91
N GLY A 26 -9.70 8.95 -3.28
CA GLY A 26 -10.56 7.99 -3.96
C GLY A 26 -9.83 6.77 -4.53
N ALA A 27 -8.52 6.62 -4.31
CA ALA A 27 -7.81 5.38 -4.60
C ALA A 27 -8.03 4.36 -3.48
N THR A 28 -8.28 3.11 -3.85
CA THR A 28 -8.38 1.98 -2.92
C THR A 28 -7.18 1.07 -3.12
N MET A 29 -6.35 0.95 -2.08
CA MET A 29 -5.34 -0.09 -1.99
C MET A 29 -5.96 -1.36 -1.44
N THR A 30 -5.62 -2.51 -2.00
CA THR A 30 -5.99 -3.84 -1.49
C THR A 30 -4.74 -4.69 -1.36
N LEU A 31 -4.52 -5.23 -0.15
CA LEU A 31 -3.45 -6.16 0.17
C LEU A 31 -4.03 -7.56 0.25
N ARG A 32 -3.44 -8.50 -0.47
CA ARG A 32 -3.86 -9.91 -0.44
C ARG A 32 -2.69 -10.85 -0.20
N GLU A 33 -2.84 -11.76 0.75
CA GLU A 33 -1.88 -12.83 1.04
C GLU A 33 -2.66 -14.08 1.46
N GLY A 34 -2.76 -15.07 0.57
CA GLY A 34 -3.62 -16.24 0.77
C GLY A 34 -5.10 -15.86 0.99
N ALA A 35 -5.61 -16.16 2.18
CA ALA A 35 -6.97 -15.82 2.61
C ALA A 35 -7.08 -14.42 3.24
N TYR A 36 -5.95 -13.78 3.57
CA TYR A 36 -5.97 -12.43 4.10
C TYR A 36 -6.26 -11.41 3.01
N LEU A 37 -7.16 -10.49 3.34
CA LEU A 37 -7.57 -9.38 2.50
C LEU A 37 -7.77 -8.15 3.37
N GLU A 38 -7.09 -7.06 3.05
CA GLU A 38 -7.24 -5.76 3.69
C GLU A 38 -7.37 -4.68 2.62
N SER A 39 -8.18 -3.66 2.88
CA SER A 39 -8.36 -2.54 1.97
C SER A 39 -8.28 -1.20 2.68
N THR A 40 -7.55 -0.26 2.10
CA THR A 40 -7.37 1.11 2.60
C THR A 40 -7.76 2.09 1.50
N VAL A 41 -8.60 3.08 1.85
CA VAL A 41 -9.07 4.11 0.92
C VAL A 41 -8.38 5.44 1.23
N GLY A 42 -7.83 6.08 0.22
CA GLY A 42 -7.27 7.42 0.35
C GLY A 42 -8.36 8.49 0.37
N ILE A 43 -8.29 9.39 1.34
CA ILE A 43 -9.27 10.47 1.51
C ILE A 43 -8.75 11.76 0.86
N GLU A 44 -7.49 12.12 1.10
CA GLU A 44 -6.83 13.28 0.49
C GLU A 44 -5.74 12.83 -0.49
N ASP A 45 -5.45 13.68 -1.47
CA ASP A 45 -4.50 13.33 -2.56
C ASP A 45 -3.08 13.06 -2.07
N ASN A 46 -2.67 13.72 -0.98
CA ASN A 46 -1.31 13.63 -0.45
C ASN A 46 -1.13 12.56 0.64
N TRP A 47 -2.13 11.71 0.86
CA TRP A 47 -2.06 10.65 1.86
C TRP A 47 -1.23 9.46 1.37
N LEU A 48 -0.56 8.82 2.33
CA LEU A 48 -0.03 7.47 2.16
C LEU A 48 -1.11 6.47 2.55
N LEU A 49 -1.30 5.44 1.72
CA LEU A 49 -2.17 4.32 2.07
C LEU A 49 -1.34 3.33 2.88
N LEU A 50 -1.77 3.05 4.10
CA LEU A 50 -1.07 2.17 5.03
C LEU A 50 -1.83 0.84 5.15
N GLY A 51 -1.10 -0.26 5.35
CA GLY A 51 -1.70 -1.57 5.59
C GLY A 51 -0.68 -2.60 6.09
N ALA A 52 -1.15 -3.83 6.30
CA ALA A 52 -0.42 -4.92 6.92
C ALA A 52 0.19 -4.54 8.29
N PRO A 53 -0.61 -4.02 9.25
CA PRO A 53 -0.10 -3.64 10.57
C PRO A 53 0.49 -4.86 11.30
N GLU A 54 1.77 -4.79 11.64
CA GLU A 54 2.56 -5.84 12.32
C GLU A 54 2.41 -7.23 11.67
N ARG A 55 2.22 -7.27 10.35
CA ARG A 55 1.99 -8.51 9.61
C ARG A 55 3.05 -8.71 8.52
N ALA A 56 3.98 -9.62 8.77
CA ALA A 56 4.90 -10.12 7.75
C ALA A 56 4.16 -11.06 6.79
N GLY A 57 4.61 -11.10 5.54
CA GLY A 57 3.98 -11.90 4.50
C GLY A 57 4.44 -11.50 3.09
N THR A 58 3.97 -12.24 2.09
CA THR A 58 4.19 -11.90 0.67
C THR A 58 2.86 -11.51 0.05
N TYR A 59 2.75 -10.27 -0.38
CA TYR A 59 1.48 -9.65 -0.76
C TYR A 59 1.38 -9.44 -2.27
N ILE A 60 0.15 -9.58 -2.76
CA ILE A 60 -0.31 -8.93 -3.98
C ILE A 60 -0.95 -7.61 -3.56
N VAL A 61 -0.41 -6.50 -4.07
CA VAL A 61 -0.88 -5.14 -3.81
C VAL A 61 -1.59 -4.64 -5.06
N THR A 62 -2.84 -4.24 -4.91
CA THR A 62 -3.65 -3.67 -5.99
C THR A 62 -4.06 -2.26 -5.61
N VAL A 63 -3.94 -1.29 -6.53
CA VAL A 63 -4.45 0.06 -6.36
C VAL A 63 -5.43 0.37 -7.49
N ALA A 64 -6.68 0.64 -7.14
CA ALA A 64 -7.74 0.97 -8.07
C ALA A 64 -8.30 2.36 -7.79
N ARG A 65 -8.59 3.12 -8.86
CA ARG A 65 -9.22 4.45 -8.79
C ARG A 65 -10.04 4.67 -10.06
N SER A 66 -11.23 5.25 -9.93
CA SER A 66 -12.10 5.54 -11.08
C SER A 66 -11.40 6.44 -12.10
N GLY A 67 -11.45 6.05 -13.38
CA GLY A 67 -10.81 6.78 -14.49
C GLY A 67 -9.33 6.45 -14.70
N TYR A 68 -8.79 5.45 -13.98
CA TYR A 68 -7.40 5.01 -14.10
C TYR A 68 -7.32 3.50 -14.31
N HIS A 69 -6.26 3.06 -14.97
CA HIS A 69 -5.89 1.66 -15.01
C HIS A 69 -5.54 1.16 -13.61
N THR A 70 -5.95 -0.08 -13.31
CA THR A 70 -5.60 -0.72 -12.04
C THR A 70 -4.11 -1.01 -12.01
N TRP A 71 -3.44 -0.50 -10.99
CA TRP A 71 -2.04 -0.79 -10.72
C TRP A 71 -1.94 -2.05 -9.87
N VAL A 72 -1.04 -2.96 -10.22
CA VAL A 72 -0.84 -4.23 -9.50
C VAL A 72 0.66 -4.49 -9.34
N GLN A 73 1.06 -4.89 -8.14
CA GLN A 73 2.38 -5.42 -7.87
C GLN A 73 2.25 -6.73 -7.09
N THR A 74 2.94 -7.77 -7.56
CA THR A 74 3.01 -9.07 -6.89
C THR A 74 4.32 -9.21 -6.12
N ASP A 75 4.38 -10.24 -5.29
CA ASP A 75 5.61 -10.67 -4.61
C ASP A 75 6.22 -9.58 -3.71
N VAL A 76 5.37 -8.73 -3.13
CA VAL A 76 5.78 -7.70 -2.16
C VAL A 76 6.06 -8.37 -0.82
N LEU A 77 7.34 -8.59 -0.53
CA LEU A 77 7.79 -9.24 0.70
C LEU A 77 7.91 -8.24 1.86
N VAL A 78 7.08 -8.43 2.88
CA VAL A 78 7.21 -7.77 4.18
C VAL A 78 7.85 -8.75 5.15
N THR A 79 9.01 -8.38 5.69
CA THR A 79 9.71 -9.15 6.74
C THR A 79 9.44 -8.57 8.12
N ALA A 80 9.64 -9.36 9.18
CA ALA A 80 9.64 -8.87 10.56
C ALA A 80 10.92 -9.29 11.29
N ASP A 81 11.34 -8.49 12.27
CA ASP A 81 12.32 -8.90 13.27
C ASP A 81 11.61 -9.41 14.55
N GLU A 82 12.33 -9.57 15.67
CA GLU A 82 11.75 -10.00 16.95
C GLU A 82 10.65 -9.05 17.46
N CYS A 83 10.63 -7.81 16.98
CA CYS A 83 9.81 -6.75 17.51
C CYS A 83 8.73 -6.27 16.55
N HIS A 84 9.11 -5.93 15.31
CA HIS A 84 8.20 -5.28 14.37
C HIS A 84 8.42 -5.72 12.92
N VAL A 85 7.41 -5.44 12.10
CA VAL A 85 7.57 -5.46 10.64
C VAL A 85 8.53 -4.38 10.13
N GLN A 86 9.22 -4.71 9.04
CA GLN A 86 10.00 -3.76 8.24
C GLN A 86 9.10 -3.21 7.14
N THR A 87 8.79 -1.91 7.21
CA THR A 87 7.91 -1.24 6.27
C THR A 87 8.48 -1.26 4.86
N VAL A 88 7.66 -1.66 3.89
CA VAL A 88 7.95 -1.57 2.46
C VAL A 88 7.25 -0.35 1.88
N SER A 89 8.04 0.60 1.39
CA SER A 89 7.53 1.80 0.70
C SER A 89 7.31 1.51 -0.78
N LEU A 90 6.07 1.63 -1.23
CA LEU A 90 5.67 1.46 -2.62
C LEU A 90 5.19 2.78 -3.22
N ARG A 91 5.28 2.86 -4.56
CA ARG A 91 4.76 3.99 -5.32
C ARG A 91 3.93 3.51 -6.50
N ALA A 92 2.62 3.69 -6.41
CA ALA A 92 1.70 3.41 -7.51
C ALA A 92 1.63 4.62 -8.44
N GLN A 93 2.07 4.44 -9.68
CA GLN A 93 1.92 5.43 -10.75
C GLN A 93 0.66 5.07 -11.56
N LEU A 94 -0.41 5.84 -11.37
CA LEU A 94 -1.70 5.57 -12.00
C LEU A 94 -1.78 6.24 -13.37
N GLU A 95 -2.01 5.42 -14.40
CA GLU A 95 -2.25 5.85 -15.79
C GLU A 95 -3.75 6.06 -16.02
N GLN A 96 -4.13 7.17 -16.64
CA GLN A 96 -5.53 7.45 -16.99
C GLN A 96 -6.00 6.57 -18.15
N ILE A 97 -7.29 6.24 -18.14
CA ILE A 97 -7.98 5.51 -19.23
C ILE A 97 -8.31 6.46 -20.38
#